data_AF-A0A833S2N4-F1
#
_entry.id   AF-A0A833S2N4-F1
#
_cell.length_a   1.000
_cell.length_b   1.000
_cell.length_c   1.000
_cell.angle_alpha   90.00
_cell.angle_beta   90.00
_cell.angle_gamma   90.00
#
_symmetry.space_group_name_H-M   'P 1'
#
loop_
_entity.id
_entity.type
_entity.pdbx_description
1 polymer ?
#
loop_
_entity_poly.entity_id
_entity_poly.type
_entity_poly.pdbx_seq_one_letter_code
_entity_poly.pdbx_strand_id
1 'polypeptide(L)'
;MRSYAKMPELKDTVVHPLDPLTAKEVQSMKQIDGEAGYEGLNFRYSYVMLREPDHKTLGFWKAGDDIPREIGVLGMDKASNVAREMVVDIPAHKVIHSQLSTHPRLQRM
;
A
#
# COMPACT_ATOMS: atom_id res chain seq x y z
N MET A 1 -13.35 27.20 -17.26
CA MET A 1 -12.65 25.95 -17.61
C MET A 1 -11.41 25.87 -16.73
N ARG A 2 -11.36 24.98 -15.72
CA ARG A 2 -10.16 24.81 -14.89
C ARG A 2 -9.08 24.25 -15.80
N SER A 3 -7.99 24.99 -16.03
CA SER A 3 -6.80 24.40 -16.63
C SER A 3 -6.29 23.35 -15.64
N TYR A 4 -6.25 22.09 -16.05
CA TYR A 4 -5.46 21.12 -15.33
C TYR A 4 -4.02 21.61 -15.45
N ALA A 5 -3.49 22.14 -14.34
CA ALA A 5 -2.07 22.40 -14.21
C ALA A 5 -1.33 21.14 -14.68
N LYS A 6 -0.31 21.33 -15.51
CA LYS A 6 0.58 20.30 -16.06
C LYS A 6 0.67 19.11 -15.11
N MET A 7 0.21 17.94 -15.54
CA MET A 7 0.27 16.73 -14.71
C MET A 7 1.72 16.54 -14.26
N PRO A 8 1.99 16.33 -12.95
CA PRO A 8 3.33 16.06 -12.49
C PRO A 8 3.83 14.82 -13.22
N GLU A 9 5.06 14.89 -13.71
CA GLU A 9 5.74 13.74 -14.27
C GLU A 9 5.91 12.70 -13.16
N LEU A 10 5.28 11.54 -13.32
CA LEU A 10 5.39 10.44 -12.37
C LEU A 10 6.81 9.90 -12.46
N LYS A 11 7.56 10.01 -11.36
CA LYS A 11 8.90 9.42 -11.28
C LYS A 11 8.77 7.92 -11.11
N ASP A 12 9.57 7.19 -11.89
CA ASP A 12 9.67 5.73 -11.81
C ASP A 12 10.72 5.25 -10.79
N THR A 13 11.51 6.17 -10.25
CA THR A 13 12.62 5.88 -9.34
C THR A 13 12.35 6.51 -7.98
N VAL A 14 12.49 5.70 -6.93
CA VAL A 14 12.45 6.13 -5.53
C VAL A 14 13.88 6.47 -5.10
N VAL A 15 14.08 7.68 -4.59
CA VAL A 15 15.39 8.16 -4.12
C VAL A 15 15.37 8.54 -2.64
N HIS A 16 14.19 8.73 -2.06
CA HIS A 16 13.99 9.06 -0.66
C HIS A 16 12.88 8.18 -0.05
N PRO A 17 12.97 7.77 1.24
CA PRO A 17 11.97 6.92 1.87
C PRO A 17 10.54 7.50 1.89
N LEU A 18 10.42 8.83 1.85
CA LEU A 18 9.15 9.57 1.78
C LEU A 18 8.70 9.94 0.37
N ASP A 19 9.40 9.50 -0.67
CA ASP A 19 8.92 9.71 -2.04
C ASP A 19 7.55 9.02 -2.21
N PRO A 20 6.62 9.61 -2.98
CA PRO A 20 5.34 8.97 -3.28
C PRO A 20 5.51 7.57 -3.86
N LEU A 21 4.48 6.72 -3.71
CA LEU A 21 4.46 5.43 -4.38
C LEU A 21 4.54 5.59 -5.90
N THR A 22 5.44 4.84 -6.52
CA THR A 22 5.54 4.75 -7.98
C THR A 22 4.50 3.78 -8.54
N ALA A 23 4.21 3.88 -9.84
CA ALA A 23 3.32 2.93 -10.51
C ALA A 23 3.86 1.49 -10.42
N LYS A 24 5.19 1.31 -10.50
CA LYS A 24 5.85 0.01 -10.40
C LYS A 24 5.64 -0.61 -9.02
N GLU A 25 5.76 0.17 -7.95
CA GLU A 25 5.53 -0.32 -6.59
C GLU A 25 4.09 -0.76 -6.36
N VAL A 26 3.12 -0.01 -6.90
CA VAL A 26 1.70 -0.41 -6.83
C VAL A 26 1.44 -1.69 -7.64
N GLN A 27 2.14 -1.89 -8.76
CA GLN A 27 2.06 -3.14 -9.54
C GLN A 27 2.69 -4.31 -8.78
N SER A 28 3.89 -4.13 -8.22
CA SER A 28 4.56 -5.14 -7.39
C SER A 28 3.71 -5.52 -6.19
N MET A 29 3.09 -4.54 -5.51
CA MET A 29 2.18 -4.80 -4.40
C MET A 29 1.00 -5.69 -4.83
N LYS A 30 0.35 -5.40 -5.96
CA LYS A 30 -0.75 -6.22 -6.47
C LYS A 30 -0.31 -7.65 -6.79
N GLN A 31 0.91 -7.82 -7.31
CA GLN A 31 1.48 -9.13 -7.55
C GLN A 31 1.69 -9.89 -6.23
N ILE A 32 2.31 -9.25 -5.23
CA ILE A 32 2.55 -9.83 -3.91
C ILE A 32 1.22 -10.21 -3.22
N ASP A 33 0.21 -9.35 -3.28
CA ASP A 33 -1.13 -9.62 -2.76
C ASP A 33 -1.77 -10.83 -3.47
N GLY A 34 -1.68 -10.90 -4.80
CA GLY A 34 -2.20 -12.03 -5.57
C GLY A 34 -1.51 -13.34 -5.25
N GLU A 35 -0.17 -13.33 -5.15
CA GLU A 35 0.63 -14.48 -4.69
C GLU A 35 0.26 -14.91 -3.26
N ALA A 36 -0.18 -13.97 -2.41
CA ALA A 36 -0.70 -14.24 -1.08
C ALA A 36 -2.19 -14.66 -1.05
N GLY A 37 -2.87 -14.72 -2.20
CA GLY A 37 -4.26 -15.14 -2.35
C GLY A 37 -5.30 -14.01 -2.24
N TYR A 38 -4.88 -12.74 -2.25
CA TYR A 38 -5.74 -11.56 -2.15
C TYR A 38 -5.96 -10.91 -3.53
N GLU A 39 -6.63 -11.62 -4.42
CA GLU A 39 -6.88 -11.15 -5.80
C GLU A 39 -8.25 -11.59 -6.34
N GLY A 40 -8.48 -11.31 -7.62
CA GLY A 40 -9.63 -11.80 -8.36
C GLY A 40 -10.71 -10.74 -8.63
N LEU A 41 -11.74 -11.16 -9.37
CA LEU A 41 -12.75 -10.26 -9.95
C LEU A 41 -13.57 -9.48 -8.92
N ASN A 42 -13.64 -9.97 -7.67
CA ASN A 42 -14.39 -9.36 -6.58
C ASN A 42 -13.53 -8.55 -5.61
N PHE A 43 -12.20 -8.65 -5.70
CA PHE A 43 -11.30 -7.94 -4.81
C PHE A 43 -11.15 -6.48 -5.22
N ARG A 44 -11.31 -5.56 -4.26
CA ARG A 44 -11.20 -4.12 -4.48
C ARG A 44 -10.28 -3.49 -3.44
N TYR A 45 -9.45 -2.58 -3.90
CA TYR A 45 -8.61 -1.74 -3.06
C TYR A 45 -9.37 -0.45 -2.74
N SER A 46 -9.62 -0.18 -1.46
CA SER A 46 -10.20 1.09 -1.00
C SER A 46 -9.14 2.05 -0.48
N TYR A 47 -7.98 1.55 -0.06
CA TYR A 47 -6.84 2.34 0.39
C TYR A 47 -5.53 1.65 -0.04
N VAL A 48 -4.62 2.43 -0.63
CA VAL A 48 -3.26 2.04 -0.97
C VAL A 48 -2.38 3.26 -0.74
N MET A 49 -1.52 3.24 0.27
CA MET A 49 -0.66 4.36 0.61
C MET A 49 0.69 3.87 1.11
N LEU A 50 1.71 4.71 0.90
CA LEU A 50 3.00 4.55 1.56
C LEU A 50 2.78 4.50 3.07
N ARG A 51 3.30 3.47 3.71
CA ARG A 51 3.48 3.46 5.15
C ARG A 51 4.84 4.09 5.43
N GLU A 52 4.80 5.37 5.79
CA GLU A 52 6.03 6.12 6.04
C GLU A 52 6.86 5.43 7.13
N PRO A 53 8.19 5.33 6.95
CA PRO A 53 9.06 4.85 8.01
C PRO A 53 8.89 5.69 9.27
N ASP A 54 9.07 5.08 10.44
CA ASP A 54 9.02 5.84 11.68
C ASP A 54 10.16 6.89 11.74
N HIS A 55 9.97 7.90 12.60
CA HIS A 55 10.92 9.02 12.72
C HIS A 55 12.35 8.58 13.06
N LYS A 56 12.52 7.50 13.82
CA LYS A 56 13.84 7.00 14.20
C LYS A 56 14.53 6.40 12.97
N THR A 57 13.84 5.54 12.24
CA THR A 57 14.31 4.95 10.99
C THR A 57 14.68 6.04 9.98
N LEU A 58 13.79 7.02 9.78
CA LEU A 58 14.04 8.14 8.87
C LEU A 58 15.20 9.04 9.35
N GLY A 59 15.34 9.25 10.66
CA GLY A 59 16.40 10.08 11.24
C GLY A 59 17.81 9.47 11.12
N PHE A 60 17.93 8.15 10.94
CA PHE A 60 19.20 7.46 10.73
C PHE A 60 19.53 7.20 9.26
N TRP A 61 18.53 7.22 8.38
CA TRP A 61 18.69 6.97 6.95
C TRP A 61 19.54 8.04 6.26
N LYS A 62 20.38 7.63 5.33
CA LYS A 62 21.19 8.50 4.47
C LYS A 62 21.09 8.05 3.02
N ALA A 63 21.34 8.99 2.09
CA ALA A 63 21.41 8.67 0.68
C ALA A 63 22.46 7.57 0.42
N GLY A 64 22.03 6.49 -0.23
CA GLY A 64 22.84 5.30 -0.47
C GLY A 64 22.47 4.11 0.42
N ASP A 65 21.77 4.33 1.54
CA ASP A 65 21.19 3.25 2.33
C ASP A 65 19.99 2.63 1.60
N ASP A 66 19.69 1.37 1.92
CA ASP A 66 18.47 0.71 1.46
C ASP A 66 17.23 1.52 1.87
N ILE A 67 16.25 1.59 0.96
CA ILE A 67 15.04 2.37 1.17
C ILE A 67 13.98 1.48 1.85
N PRO A 68 13.65 1.71 3.13
CA PRO A 68 12.54 0.99 3.76
C PRO A 68 11.24 1.35 3.06
N ARG A 69 10.50 0.33 2.63
CA ARG A 69 9.38 0.53 1.73
C ARG A 69 8.23 -0.42 1.97
N GLU A 70 7.29 0.05 2.78
CA GLU A 70 6.05 -0.65 3.11
C GLU A 70 4.84 0.07 2.52
N ILE A 71 3.84 -0.70 2.08
CA ILE A 71 2.56 -0.19 1.58
C ILE A 71 1.44 -0.67 2.50
N GLY A 72 0.69 0.28 3.05
CA GLY A 72 -0.55 0.00 3.76
C GLY A 72 -1.69 -0.18 2.77
N VAL A 73 -2.44 -1.27 2.93
CA VAL A 73 -3.52 -1.66 2.01
C VAL A 73 -4.80 -1.93 2.81
N LEU A 74 -5.93 -1.39 2.34
CA LEU A 74 -7.26 -1.86 2.71
C LEU A 74 -7.90 -2.53 1.49
N GLY A 75 -7.96 -3.85 1.55
CA GLY A 75 -8.59 -4.69 0.54
C GLY A 75 -9.98 -5.14 0.98
N MET A 76 -10.87 -5.36 0.02
CA MET A 76 -12.22 -5.88 0.28
C MET A 76 -12.59 -6.91 -0.78
N ASP A 77 -12.96 -8.10 -0.32
CA ASP A 77 -13.64 -9.07 -1.18
C ASP A 77 -15.14 -8.80 -1.17
N LYS A 78 -15.67 -8.38 -2.32
CA LYS A 78 -17.10 -8.08 -2.48
C LYS A 78 -18.00 -9.30 -2.35
N ALA A 79 -17.51 -10.52 -2.61
CA ALA A 79 -18.34 -11.72 -2.53
C ALA A 79 -18.62 -12.09 -1.07
N SER A 80 -17.59 -12.06 -0.23
CA SER A 80 -17.72 -12.32 1.21
C SER A 80 -18.11 -11.08 2.02
N ASN A 81 -18.02 -9.89 1.43
CA ASN A 81 -18.18 -8.60 2.10
C ASN A 81 -17.22 -8.41 3.29
N VAL A 82 -16.02 -8.97 3.17
CA VAL A 82 -14.98 -8.91 4.19
C VAL A 82 -13.90 -7.93 3.75
N ALA A 83 -13.62 -6.95 4.62
CA ALA A 83 -12.50 -6.03 4.47
C ALA A 83 -11.29 -6.53 5.28
N ARG A 84 -10.09 -6.24 4.79
CA ARG A 84 -8.81 -6.66 5.35
C ARG A 84 -7.79 -5.55 5.25
N GLU A 85 -7.14 -5.26 6.37
CA GLU A 85 -5.98 -4.40 6.43
C GLU A 85 -4.72 -5.25 6.23
N MET A 86 -3.83 -4.80 5.36
CA MET A 86 -2.58 -5.49 5.04
C MET A 86 -1.43 -4.50 5.02
N VAL A 87 -0.23 -4.99 5.32
CA VAL A 87 1.02 -4.27 5.10
C VAL A 87 1.90 -5.13 4.22
N VAL A 88 2.35 -4.54 3.11
CA VAL A 88 3.19 -5.20 2.11
C VAL A 88 4.59 -4.58 2.18
N ASP A 89 5.59 -5.40 2.44
CA ASP A 89 7.01 -5.03 2.32
C ASP A 89 7.45 -5.29 0.88
N ILE A 90 7.82 -4.20 0.17
CA ILE A 90 8.15 -4.25 -1.25
C ILE A 90 9.55 -4.85 -1.48
N PRO A 91 10.63 -4.41 -0.81
CA PRO A 91 11.94 -5.04 -0.91
C PRO A 91 11.94 -6.52 -0.53
N ALA A 92 11.21 -6.90 0.52
CA ALA A 92 11.12 -8.29 0.96
C ALA A 92 10.13 -9.13 0.11
N HIS A 93 9.40 -8.50 -0.82
CA HIS A 93 8.39 -9.12 -1.69
C HIS A 93 7.36 -9.95 -0.89
N LYS A 94 6.76 -9.36 0.14
CA LYS A 94 5.92 -10.13 1.08
C LYS A 94 4.83 -9.30 1.77
N VAL A 95 3.67 -9.92 1.99
CA VAL A 95 2.68 -9.44 2.97
C VAL A 95 3.19 -9.74 4.38
N ILE A 96 3.54 -8.70 5.14
CA ILE A 96 4.13 -8.83 6.49
C ILE A 96 3.10 -8.69 7.62
N HIS A 97 1.95 -8.09 7.34
CA HIS A 97 0.81 -8.04 8.27
C HIS A 97 -0.49 -8.20 7.51
N SER A 98 -1.46 -8.90 8.09
CA SER A 98 -2.77 -9.13 7.49
C SER A 98 -3.80 -9.42 8.58
N GLN A 99 -4.82 -8.58 8.68
CA GLN A 99 -5.90 -8.74 9.65
C GLN A 99 -7.24 -8.33 9.05
N LEU A 100 -8.32 -8.99 9.50
CA LEU A 100 -9.67 -8.58 9.13
C LEU A 100 -9.95 -7.18 9.70
N SER A 101 -10.47 -6.29 8.87
CA SER A 101 -10.94 -4.98 9.32
C SER A 101 -12.25 -5.16 10.07
N THR A 102 -12.17 -5.31 11.39
CA THR A 102 -13.35 -5.32 12.25
C THR A 102 -13.82 -3.88 12.46
N HIS A 103 -14.90 -3.48 11.79
CA HIS A 103 -15.62 -2.27 12.17
C HIS A 103 -16.67 -2.66 13.23
N PRO A 104 -16.59 -2.22 14.48
CA PRO A 104 -17.60 -2.51 15.48
C PRO A 104 -18.84 -1.62 15.23
N ARG A 105 -19.77 -2.01 14.36
CA ARG A 105 -21.14 -1.44 14.37
C ARG A 105 -22.22 -2.42 13.93
N LEU A 106 -23.27 -2.45 14.77
CA LEU A 106 -24.59 -3.10 14.64
C LEU A 106 -24.72 -4.54 15.18
N GLN A 107 -24.39 -4.73 16.47
CA GLN A 107 -25.15 -5.65 17.33
C GLN A 107 -26.25 -4.87 18.08
N ARG A 108 -27.25 -4.36 17.35
CA ARG A 108 -28.55 -3.97 17.90
C ARG A 108 -29.59 -4.02 16.79
N MET A 109 -30.30 -5.14 16.71
CA MET A 109 -31.74 -5.22 16.48
C MET A 109 -32.27 -6.37 17.31
#